data_AF-A0A0G1IXR1-F1
#
_entry.id   AF-A0A0G1IXR1-F1
#
_cell.length_a   1.000
_cell.length_b   1.000
_cell.length_c   1.000
_cell.angle_alpha   90.00
_cell.angle_beta   90.00
_cell.angle_gamma   90.00
#
_symmetry.space_group_name_H-M   'P 1'
#
loop_
_entity.id
_entity.type
_entity.pdbx_description
1 polymer ?
#
loop_
_entity_poly.entity_id
_entity_poly.type
_entity_poly.pdbx_seq_one_letter_code
_entity_poly.pdbx_strand_id
1 'polypeptide(L)' 'MYKVVVRNNKQNKINEFLMTEKMPLVKFRRNHTEISGENKAGKKFKLIISRFDSAKIEFTN' A
#
# COMPACT_ATOMS: atom_id res chain seq x y z
N MET A 1 -3.70 -5.02 -14.14
CA MET A 1 -2.81 -5.52 -13.06
C MET A 1 -1.89 -4.38 -12.63
N TYR A 2 -1.88 -4.02 -11.35
CA TYR A 2 -1.08 -2.90 -10.83
C TYR A 2 0.02 -3.42 -9.91
N LYS A 3 1.22 -2.84 -9.98
CA LYS A 3 2.37 -3.20 -9.12
C LYS A 3 2.68 -2.01 -8.22
N VAL A 4 2.57 -2.22 -6.91
CA VAL A 4 2.99 -1.23 -5.91
C VAL A 4 4.40 -1.60 -5.46
N VAL A 5 5.36 -0.70 -5.67
CA VAL A 5 6.75 -0.90 -5.27
C VAL A 5 7.05 0.04 -4.10
N VAL A 6 7.38 -0.54 -2.95
CA VAL A 6 7.76 0.22 -1.76
C VAL A 6 9.27 0.08 -1.58
N ARG A 7 9.99 1.15 -1.94
CA ARG A 7 11.45 1.22 -1.75
C ARG A 7 11.76 1.80 -0.38
N ASN A 8 12.32 0.99 0.50
CA ASN A 8 12.88 1.46 1.76
C ASN A 8 14.34 1.90 1.55
N ASN A 9 14.56 3.21 1.40
CA ASN A 9 15.89 3.78 1.17
C ASN A 9 16.85 3.57 2.35
N LYS A 10 16.35 3.46 3.59
CA LYS A 10 17.20 3.25 4.78
C LYS A 10 17.77 1.83 4.89
N GLN A 11 17.07 0.85 4.35
CA GLN A 11 17.45 -0.58 4.42
C GLN A 11 17.85 -1.14 3.05
N ASN A 12 17.94 -0.28 2.02
CA ASN A 12 18.13 -0.64 0.63
C ASN A 12 17.24 -1.82 0.17
N LYS A 13 16.02 -1.89 0.72
CA LYS A 13 15.12 -3.04 0.56
C LYS A 13 13.94 -2.60 -0.29
N ILE A 14 13.70 -3.33 -1.39
CA ILE A 14 12.55 -3.13 -2.26
C ILE A 14 11.52 -4.20 -1.91
N ASN A 15 10.32 -3.77 -1.51
CA ASN A 15 9.20 -4.68 -1.30
C ASN A 15 8.19 -4.47 -2.43
N GLU A 16 7.89 -5.53 -3.17
CA GLU A 16 6.94 -5.51 -4.28
C GLU A 16 5.60 -6.10 -3.85
N PHE A 17 4.52 -5.36 -4.10
CA PHE A 17 3.15 -5.77 -3.84
C PHE A 17 2.40 -5.82 -5.17
N LEU A 18 1.85 -6.99 -5.48
CA LEU A 18 1.12 -7.22 -6.73
C LEU A 18 -0.38 -7.06 -6.45
N MET A 19 -1.04 -6.21 -7.23
CA MET A 19 -2.45 -5.87 -7.11
C MET A 19 -3.20 -6.32 -8.37
N THR A 20 -4.29 -7.05 -8.19
CA THR A 20 -5.17 -7.50 -9.28
C THR A 20 -6.33 -6.53 -9.48
N GLU A 21 -7.08 -6.61 -10.57
CA GLU A 21 -8.23 -5.71 -10.80
C GLU A 21 -9.32 -5.82 -9.72
N LYS A 22 -9.37 -6.94 -9.00
CA LYS A 22 -10.30 -7.16 -7.87
C LYS A 22 -9.75 -6.69 -6.51
N MET A 23 -8.51 -6.21 -6.47
CA MET A 23 -7.81 -5.69 -5.30
C MET A 23 -6.89 -4.55 -5.74
N PRO A 24 -7.30 -3.29 -5.59
CA PRO A 24 -7.28 -2.73 -4.24
C PRO A 24 -8.66 -2.45 -3.68
N LEU A 25 -8.83 -2.69 -2.38
CA LEU A 25 -9.92 -2.05 -1.66
C LEU A 25 -9.50 -0.60 -1.39
N VAL A 26 -9.99 0.33 -2.21
CA VAL A 26 -9.76 1.77 -2.03
C VAL A 26 -10.88 2.36 -1.17
N LYS A 27 -10.53 3.06 -0.09
CA LYS A 27 -11.48 3.82 0.74
C LYS A 27 -11.06 5.29 0.77
N PHE A 28 -11.95 6.16 0.34
CA PHE A 28 -11.77 7.60 0.45
C PHE A 28 -12.23 8.09 1.83
N ARG A 29 -11.37 8.80 2.55
CA ARG A 29 -11.68 9.51 3.80
C ARG A 29 -11.59 11.02 3.57
N ARG A 30 -12.04 11.79 4.56
CA ARG A 30 -12.04 13.25 4.51
C ARG A 30 -10.64 13.83 4.28
N ASN A 31 -9.62 13.25 4.92
CA ASN A 31 -8.26 13.79 4.93
C ASN A 31 -7.22 12.90 4.23
N HIS A 32 -7.59 11.68 3.83
CA HIS A 32 -6.68 10.71 3.23
C HIS A 32 -7.41 9.66 2.41
N THR A 33 -6.66 8.91 1.61
CA THR A 33 -7.12 7.74 0.86
C THR A 33 -6.42 6.52 1.42
N GLU A 34 -7.19 5.48 1.76
CA GLU A 34 -6.66 4.19 2.19
C GLU A 34 -6.72 3.21 1.01
N ILE A 35 -5.61 2.57 0.71
CA ILE A 35 -5.48 1.52 -0.30
C ILE A 35 -5.04 0.26 0.42
N SER A 36 -5.92 -0.73 0.49
CA SER A 36 -5.60 -2.03 1.10
C SER A 36 -5.30 -3.07 0.03
N GLY A 37 -4.32 -3.92 0.33
CA GLY A 37 -3.93 -5.04 -0.50
C GLY A 37 -3.30 -6.16 0.30
N GLU A 38 -2.94 -7.22 -0.39
CA GLU A 38 -2.30 -8.41 0.17
C GLU A 38 -1.14 -8.82 -0.75
N ASN A 39 -0.05 -9.34 -0.19
CA ASN A 39 1.05 -9.87 -0.99
C ASN A 39 0.84 -11.37 -1.31
N LYS A 40 1.70 -11.94 -2.16
CA LYS A 40 1.66 -13.39 -2.50
C LYS A 40 1.78 -14.33 -1.29
N ALA A 41 2.31 -13.84 -0.18
CA ALA A 41 2.47 -14.60 1.07
C ALA A 41 1.31 -14.39 2.05
N GLY A 42 0.21 -13.77 1.63
CA GLY A 42 -0.96 -13.53 2.46
C GLY A 42 -0.85 -12.34 3.42
N LYS A 43 0.28 -11.61 3.42
CA LYS A 43 0.47 -10.47 4.31
C LYS A 43 -0.28 -9.25 3.79
N LYS A 44 -1.12 -8.69 4.65
CA LYS A 44 -1.94 -7.53 4.34
C LYS A 44 -1.15 -6.25 4.56
N PHE A 45 -1.39 -5.26 3.72
CA PHE A 45 -0.87 -3.92 3.89
C PHE A 45 -1.96 -2.88 3.67
N LYS A 46 -1.76 -1.71 4.27
CA LYS A 46 -2.55 -0.52 4.03
C LYS A 46 -1.62 0.64 3.68
N LEU A 47 -1.79 1.19 2.48
CA LEU A 47 -1.18 2.45 2.08
C LEU A 47 -2.17 3.58 2.37
N ILE A 48 -1.74 4.55 3.16
CA ILE A 48 -2.52 5.71 3.58
C ILE A 48 -1.89 6.93 2.90
N ILE A 49 -2.60 7.52 1.95
CA ILE A 49 -2.16 8.70 1.18
C ILE A 49 -2.94 9.90 1.71
N SER A 50 -2.28 10.79 2.43
CA SER A 50 -2.85 12.05 2.90
C SER A 50 -3.14 12.99 1.75
N ARG A 51 -4.12 13.89 1.93
CA ARG A 51 -4.34 15.03 1.02
C ARG A 51 -3.27 16.12 1.12
N PHE A 52 -2.39 16.03 2.11
CA PHE A 52 -1.28 16.97 2.36
C PHE A 52 0.07 16.40 1.86
N ASP A 53 0.05 15.66 0.74
CA ASP A 53 1.23 15.08 0.07
C ASP A 53 2.13 14.18 0.94
N SER A 54 1.57 13.56 1.98
CA SER A 54 2.26 12.55 2.79
C SER A 54 1.68 11.16 2.55
N ALA A 55 2.53 10.13 2.60
CA ALA A 55 2.11 8.74 2.50
C ALA A 55 2.72 7.90 3.62
N LYS A 56 1.92 7.00 4.18
CA LYS A 56 2.33 6.02 5.17
C LYS A 56 1.92 4.63 4.71
N ILE A 57 2.79 3.64 4.87
CA ILE A 57 2.42 2.23 4.72
C ILE A 57 2.41 1.54 6.08
N GLU A 58 1.37 0.76 6.32
CA GLU A 58 1.21 -0.10 7.51
C GLU A 58 1.12 -1.55 7.05
N PHE A 59 1.90 -2.42 7.69
CA PHE A 59 1.81 -3.86 7.52
C PHE A 59 0.97 -4.42 8.67
N THR A 60 -0.10 -5.12 8.34
CA THR A 60 -0.98 -5.77 9.31
C THR A 60 -0.71 -7.27 9.29
N ASN A 61 -0.62 -7.88 10.47
CA ASN A 61 -0.56 -9.34 10.61
C ASN A 61 -1.85 -10.00 10.15
#